data_AF-A0A9D9WZQ3-F1
#
_entry.id   AF-A0A9D9WZQ3-F1
#
_cell.length_a   1.000
_cell.length_b   1.000
_cell.length_c   1.000
_cell.angle_alpha   90.00
_cell.angle_beta   90.00
_cell.angle_gamma   90.00
#
_symmetry.space_group_name_H-M   'P 1'
#
loop_
_entity.id
_entity.type
_entity.pdbx_description
1 polymer ?
#
loop_
_entity_poly.entity_id
_entity_poly.type
_entity_poly.pdbx_seq_one_letter_code
_entity_poly.pdbx_strand_id
1 'polypeptide(L)'
;MLARSLSILILVVAAAGMAAAQTVHTPEKGSPERKAILDALRIPVEHELKQKIVFAADHFNVAGNWAFLGGQPQNASGGQPDYAGTPYQEAKEADMFDNNFFAILKRTGTKWKVVTYAIGCTDVCYADWWRRYKAPKAIFPYTE
;
A
#
# COMPACT_ATOMS: atom_id res chain seq x y z
N MET A 1 61.05 27.03 25.49
CA MET A 1 60.02 25.98 25.33
C MET A 1 58.68 26.58 25.71
N LEU A 2 57.82 26.90 24.75
CA LEU A 2 56.43 27.29 25.00
C LEU A 2 55.59 26.60 23.92
N ALA A 3 54.72 25.70 24.38
CA ALA A 3 54.02 24.71 23.57
C ALA A 3 52.98 25.37 22.66
N ARG A 4 52.96 24.92 21.40
CA ARG A 4 51.94 25.26 20.39
C ARG A 4 50.62 24.57 20.76
N SER A 5 49.60 25.32 21.15
CA SER A 5 48.24 24.79 21.22
C SER A 5 47.58 24.87 19.84
N LEU A 6 47.45 23.73 19.17
CA LEU A 6 46.73 23.59 17.92
C LEU A 6 45.25 23.31 18.24
N SER A 7 44.41 24.33 18.19
CA SER A 7 42.96 24.16 18.32
C SER A 7 42.39 23.56 17.04
N ILE A 8 42.02 22.28 17.08
CA ILE A 8 41.28 21.61 16.00
C ILE A 8 39.80 22.01 16.16
N LEU A 9 39.32 22.85 15.25
CA LEU A 9 37.90 23.17 15.12
C LEU A 9 37.22 22.05 14.32
N ILE A 10 36.55 21.12 15.00
CA ILE A 10 35.73 20.09 14.34
C ILE A 10 34.42 20.76 13.90
N LEU A 11 34.33 21.06 12.60
CA LEU A 11 33.10 21.54 11.97
C LEU A 11 32.16 20.34 11.78
N VAL A 12 31.24 20.13 12.72
CA VAL A 12 30.15 19.16 12.56
C VAL A 12 29.18 19.73 11.52
N VAL A 13 29.32 19.31 10.27
CA VAL A 13 28.33 19.60 9.22
C VAL A 13 27.10 18.75 9.52
N ALA A 14 26.08 19.35 10.11
CA ALA A 14 24.77 18.75 10.24
C ALA A 14 24.17 18.59 8.84
N ALA A 15 24.26 17.39 8.27
CA ALA A 15 23.54 17.02 7.07
C ALA A 15 22.04 16.93 7.42
N ALA A 16 21.36 18.08 7.40
CA ALA A 16 19.92 18.14 7.40
C ALA A 16 19.44 17.53 6.07
N GLY A 17 19.08 16.24 6.10
CA GLY A 17 18.46 15.57 4.97
C GLY A 17 17.16 16.29 4.64
N MET A 18 17.14 17.05 3.53
CA MET A 18 15.91 17.58 2.97
C MET A 18 14.98 16.40 2.65
N ALA A 19 13.96 16.22 3.48
CA ALA A 19 12.84 15.34 3.16
C ALA A 19 12.10 15.97 1.98
N ALA A 20 12.48 15.60 0.75
CA ALA A 20 11.72 15.96 -0.43
C ALA A 20 10.30 15.41 -0.26
N ALA A 21 9.31 16.30 -0.26
CA ALA A 21 7.92 15.91 -0.33
C ALA A 21 7.74 15.06 -1.60
N GLN A 22 7.46 13.77 -1.43
CA GLN A 22 7.31 12.86 -2.55
C GLN A 22 6.00 13.17 -3.27
N THR A 23 6.09 13.55 -4.54
CA THR A 23 4.91 13.79 -5.37
C THR A 23 4.10 12.50 -5.49
N VAL A 24 2.78 12.62 -5.29
CA VAL A 24 1.86 11.51 -5.50
C VAL A 24 1.60 11.36 -6.99
N HIS A 25 1.65 10.13 -7.49
CA HIS A 25 1.28 9.81 -8.87
C HIS A 25 0.43 8.54 -8.94
N THR A 26 -0.33 8.41 -10.02
CA THR A 26 -1.09 7.20 -10.36
C THR A 26 -0.37 6.48 -11.51
N PRO A 27 0.21 5.29 -11.28
CA PRO A 27 0.80 4.50 -12.35
C PRO A 27 -0.21 4.17 -13.44
N GLU A 28 0.14 4.45 -14.70
CA GLU A 28 -0.72 4.21 -15.86
C GLU A 28 -1.14 2.74 -15.95
N LYS A 29 -2.35 2.50 -16.48
CA LYS A 29 -2.83 1.14 -16.77
C LYS A 29 -1.86 0.46 -17.75
N GLY A 30 -1.43 -0.76 -17.43
CA GLY A 30 -0.45 -1.51 -18.21
C GLY A 30 1.02 -1.17 -17.94
N SER A 31 1.31 -0.12 -17.14
CA SER A 31 2.70 0.21 -16.80
C SER A 31 3.40 -0.90 -16.00
N PRO A 32 4.73 -1.04 -16.12
CA PRO A 32 5.51 -2.01 -15.33
C PRO A 32 5.35 -1.80 -13.81
N GLU A 33 5.28 -0.56 -13.34
CA GLU A 33 5.09 -0.24 -11.92
C GLU A 33 3.72 -0.73 -11.43
N ARG A 34 2.63 -0.39 -12.13
CA ARG A 34 1.28 -0.84 -11.78
C ARG A 34 1.21 -2.35 -11.75
N LYS A 35 1.79 -3.02 -12.75
CA LYS A 35 1.85 -4.48 -12.82
C LYS A 35 2.59 -5.07 -11.62
N ALA A 36 3.77 -4.58 -11.29
CA ALA A 36 4.57 -5.10 -10.18
C ALA A 36 3.86 -4.98 -8.82
N ILE A 37 3.14 -3.88 -8.60
CA ILE A 37 2.36 -3.66 -7.37
C ILE A 37 1.17 -4.62 -7.29
N LEU A 38 0.38 -4.72 -8.37
CA LEU A 38 -0.77 -5.63 -8.42
C LEU A 38 -0.35 -7.09 -8.32
N ASP A 39 0.77 -7.47 -8.94
CA ASP A 39 1.33 -8.81 -8.84
C ASP A 39 1.75 -9.16 -7.41
N ALA A 40 2.33 -8.21 -6.68
CA ALA A 40 2.67 -8.42 -5.27
C ALA A 40 1.43 -8.59 -4.39
N LEU A 41 0.36 -7.82 -4.61
CA LEU A 41 -0.90 -7.95 -3.87
C LEU A 41 -1.65 -9.24 -4.20
N ARG A 42 -1.57 -9.70 -5.46
CA ARG A 42 -2.30 -10.88 -5.92
C ARG A 42 -1.92 -12.15 -5.17
N ILE A 43 -0.66 -12.31 -4.82
CA ILE A 43 -0.15 -13.53 -4.17
C ILE A 43 -0.92 -13.86 -2.88
N PRO A 44 -0.96 -12.99 -1.85
CA PRO A 44 -1.69 -13.30 -0.62
C PRO A 44 -3.22 -13.34 -0.83
N VAL A 45 -3.76 -12.47 -1.69
CA VAL A 45 -5.21 -12.41 -1.93
C VAL A 45 -5.72 -13.68 -2.63
N GLU A 46 -5.05 -14.19 -3.65
CA GLU A 46 -5.44 -15.45 -4.31
C GLU A 46 -5.29 -16.65 -3.37
N HIS A 47 -4.29 -16.63 -2.49
CA HIS A 47 -4.12 -17.67 -1.48
C HIS A 47 -5.30 -17.68 -0.49
N GLU A 48 -5.72 -16.51 -0.02
CA GLU A 48 -6.83 -16.36 0.93
C GLU A 48 -8.20 -16.68 0.30
N LEU A 49 -8.44 -16.19 -0.93
CA LEU A 49 -9.68 -16.42 -1.67
C LEU A 49 -9.72 -17.75 -2.43
N LYS A 50 -8.62 -18.51 -2.44
CA LYS A 50 -8.47 -19.82 -3.08
C LYS A 50 -8.85 -19.82 -4.57
N GLN A 51 -8.69 -18.69 -5.25
CA GLN A 51 -9.09 -18.50 -6.65
C GLN A 51 -8.26 -17.42 -7.34
N LYS A 52 -8.40 -17.31 -8.67
CA LYS A 52 -7.73 -16.28 -9.46
C LYS A 52 -8.44 -14.94 -9.36
N ILE A 53 -7.66 -13.87 -9.19
CA ILE A 53 -8.18 -12.52 -8.94
C ILE A 53 -7.60 -11.49 -9.91
N VAL A 54 -8.51 -10.71 -10.49
CA VAL A 54 -8.26 -9.49 -11.23
C VAL A 54 -8.65 -8.30 -10.34
N PHE A 55 -7.79 -7.31 -10.22
CA PHE A 55 -8.07 -6.11 -9.42
C PHE A 55 -8.55 -4.98 -10.32
N ALA A 56 -9.82 -4.63 -10.23
CA ALA A 56 -10.38 -3.41 -10.79
C ALA A 56 -10.14 -2.26 -9.82
N ALA A 57 -8.90 -1.75 -9.81
CA ALA A 57 -8.48 -0.66 -8.91
C ALA A 57 -8.86 0.72 -9.46
N ASP A 58 -9.70 1.44 -8.72
CA ASP A 58 -10.13 2.83 -8.99
C ASP A 58 -9.30 3.85 -8.19
N HIS A 59 -8.83 3.48 -7.00
CA HIS A 59 -7.84 4.20 -6.23
C HIS A 59 -6.47 3.56 -6.40
N PHE A 60 -5.50 4.33 -6.89
CA PHE A 60 -4.14 3.85 -7.08
C PHE A 60 -3.14 5.00 -6.99
N ASN A 61 -2.58 5.19 -5.81
CA ASN A 61 -1.65 6.29 -5.54
C ASN A 61 -0.32 5.75 -5.07
N VAL A 62 0.76 6.27 -5.62
CA VAL A 62 2.13 5.96 -5.23
C VAL A 62 2.83 7.24 -4.81
N ALA A 63 3.59 7.18 -3.72
CA ALA A 63 4.51 8.23 -3.31
C ALA A 63 5.79 7.59 -2.76
N GLY A 64 6.90 7.85 -3.45
CA GLY A 64 8.21 7.23 -3.19
C GLY A 64 8.16 5.72 -3.12
N ASN A 65 8.28 5.16 -1.92
CA ASN A 65 8.31 3.71 -1.68
C ASN A 65 6.97 3.15 -1.20
N TRP A 66 5.88 3.92 -1.22
CA TRP A 66 4.57 3.48 -0.75
C TRP A 66 3.54 3.53 -1.86
N ALA A 67 2.62 2.57 -1.83
CA ALA A 67 1.46 2.52 -2.71
C ALA A 67 0.21 2.28 -1.86
N PHE A 68 -0.88 2.99 -2.16
CA PHE A 68 -2.23 2.70 -1.70
C PHE A 68 -3.08 2.26 -2.89
N LEU A 69 -3.87 1.22 -2.70
CA LEU A 69 -4.78 0.68 -3.69
C LEU A 69 -6.17 0.51 -3.06
N GLY A 70 -7.19 0.79 -3.86
CA GLY A 70 -8.58 0.49 -3.55
C GLY A 70 -9.35 0.15 -4.83
N GLY A 71 -10.42 -0.62 -4.68
CA GLY A 71 -11.35 -0.92 -5.78
C GLY A 71 -12.07 -2.24 -5.55
N GLN A 72 -12.43 -2.91 -6.65
CA GLN A 72 -13.18 -4.17 -6.60
C GLN A 72 -12.30 -5.36 -7.01
N PRO A 73 -12.28 -6.45 -6.22
CA PRO A 73 -11.74 -7.71 -6.72
C PRO A 73 -12.75 -8.33 -7.70
N GLN A 74 -12.22 -8.98 -8.72
CA GLN A 74 -12.99 -9.70 -9.73
C GLN A 74 -12.42 -11.10 -9.92
N ASN A 75 -13.27 -12.06 -10.21
CA ASN A 75 -12.86 -13.38 -10.66
C ASN A 75 -12.34 -13.31 -12.12
N ALA A 76 -11.92 -14.45 -12.68
CA ALA A 76 -11.40 -14.51 -14.05
C ALA A 76 -12.43 -14.16 -15.14
N SER A 77 -13.74 -14.22 -14.86
CA SER A 77 -14.80 -13.81 -15.78
C SER A 77 -15.20 -12.33 -15.65
N GLY A 78 -14.57 -11.58 -14.74
CA GLY A 78 -14.89 -10.17 -14.47
C GLY A 78 -16.05 -9.95 -13.49
N GLY A 79 -16.65 -11.03 -12.96
CA GLY A 79 -17.69 -10.98 -11.93
C GLY A 79 -17.12 -10.92 -10.51
N GLN A 80 -18.00 -10.94 -9.51
CA GLN A 80 -17.56 -11.02 -8.11
C GLN A 80 -16.85 -12.35 -7.83
N PRO A 81 -15.81 -12.36 -6.97
CA PRO A 81 -15.21 -13.60 -6.46
C PRO A 81 -16.23 -14.48 -5.76
N ASP A 82 -16.00 -15.79 -5.78
CA ASP A 82 -16.75 -16.73 -4.95
C ASP A 82 -16.18 -16.72 -3.52
N TYR A 83 -16.95 -16.26 -2.56
CA TYR A 83 -16.51 -16.17 -1.17
C TYR A 83 -16.82 -17.42 -0.34
N ALA A 84 -17.48 -18.43 -0.92
CA ALA A 84 -17.77 -19.68 -0.23
C ALA A 84 -16.48 -20.40 0.20
N GLY A 85 -16.43 -20.85 1.46
CA GLY A 85 -15.26 -21.53 2.04
C GLY A 85 -14.04 -20.63 2.25
N THR A 86 -14.20 -19.30 2.14
CA THR A 86 -13.20 -18.29 2.48
C THR A 86 -13.50 -17.68 3.86
N PRO A 87 -12.57 -16.94 4.48
CA PRO A 87 -12.84 -16.21 5.72
C PRO A 87 -13.99 -15.19 5.62
N TYR A 88 -14.43 -14.85 4.42
CA TYR A 88 -15.45 -13.82 4.15
C TYR A 88 -16.87 -14.39 4.01
N GLN A 89 -17.04 -15.71 3.99
CA GLN A 89 -18.34 -16.34 3.76
C GLN A 89 -19.40 -15.86 4.76
N GLU A 90 -19.12 -15.95 6.06
CA GLU A 90 -20.09 -15.60 7.12
C GLU A 90 -20.52 -14.13 7.04
N ALA A 91 -19.56 -13.22 6.88
CA ALA A 91 -19.85 -11.79 6.71
C ALA A 91 -20.68 -11.52 5.44
N LYS A 92 -20.42 -12.26 4.36
CA LYS A 92 -21.19 -12.14 3.12
C LYS A 92 -22.62 -12.67 3.26
N GLU A 93 -22.82 -13.78 3.94
CA GLU A 93 -24.13 -14.36 4.25
C GLU A 93 -24.95 -13.48 5.20
N ALA A 94 -24.27 -12.76 6.10
CA ALA A 94 -24.87 -11.81 7.05
C ALA A 94 -25.12 -10.40 6.48
N ASP A 95 -24.85 -10.16 5.19
CA ASP A 95 -24.92 -8.83 4.55
C ASP A 95 -24.04 -7.76 5.23
N MET A 96 -22.92 -8.18 5.82
CA MET A 96 -21.91 -7.34 6.47
C MET A 96 -20.61 -7.31 5.65
N PHE A 97 -20.73 -7.29 4.32
CA PHE A 97 -19.59 -7.38 3.40
C PHE A 97 -19.86 -6.65 2.08
N ASP A 98 -18.98 -5.71 1.75
CA ASP A 98 -18.93 -5.06 0.44
C ASP A 98 -17.85 -5.68 -0.44
N ASN A 99 -18.13 -5.86 -1.74
CA ASN A 99 -17.14 -6.39 -2.70
C ASN A 99 -16.06 -5.34 -3.05
N ASN A 100 -15.28 -4.93 -2.06
CA ASN A 100 -14.15 -4.02 -2.17
C ASN A 100 -12.87 -4.64 -1.61
N PHE A 101 -11.74 -4.08 -2.01
CA PHE A 101 -10.47 -4.32 -1.37
C PHE A 101 -9.75 -2.99 -1.15
N PHE A 102 -8.92 -2.95 -0.11
CA PHE A 102 -7.97 -1.87 0.12
C PHE A 102 -6.64 -2.46 0.51
N ALA A 103 -5.54 -1.85 0.06
CA ALA A 103 -4.20 -2.33 0.38
C ALA A 103 -3.20 -1.19 0.48
N ILE A 104 -2.19 -1.40 1.32
CA ILE A 104 -0.95 -0.63 1.25
C ILE A 104 0.23 -1.56 1.01
N LEU A 105 1.10 -1.13 0.10
CA LEU A 105 2.34 -1.82 -0.21
C LEU A 105 3.52 -0.89 0.01
N LYS A 106 4.66 -1.49 0.36
CA LYS A 106 5.93 -0.78 0.50
C LYS A 106 7.00 -1.43 -0.37
N ARG A 107 7.70 -0.62 -1.15
CA ARG A 107 8.84 -1.05 -1.94
C ARG A 107 10.07 -1.21 -1.05
N THR A 108 10.76 -2.35 -1.17
CA THR A 108 12.06 -2.63 -0.56
C THR A 108 13.01 -3.08 -1.66
N GLY A 109 14.01 -2.26 -1.97
CA GLY A 109 14.84 -2.44 -3.17
C GLY A 109 13.98 -2.37 -4.43
N THR A 110 14.00 -3.42 -5.25
CA THR A 110 13.21 -3.53 -6.49
C THR A 110 11.87 -4.22 -6.32
N LYS A 111 11.54 -4.72 -5.12
CA LYS A 111 10.33 -5.52 -4.86
C LYS A 111 9.30 -4.76 -4.06
N TRP A 112 8.05 -4.84 -4.48
CA TRP A 112 6.90 -4.42 -3.67
C TRP A 112 6.54 -5.53 -2.69
N LYS A 113 6.24 -5.15 -1.45
CA LYS A 113 5.78 -6.04 -0.39
C LYS A 113 4.46 -5.51 0.16
N VAL A 114 3.52 -6.41 0.37
CA VAL A 114 2.25 -6.08 1.03
C VAL A 114 2.52 -5.75 2.49
N VAL A 115 2.05 -4.59 2.93
CA VAL A 115 2.12 -4.18 4.35
C VAL A 115 0.83 -4.60 5.05
N THR A 116 -0.32 -4.34 4.42
CA THR A 116 -1.61 -4.89 4.82
C THR A 116 -2.59 -4.81 3.65
N TYR A 117 -3.65 -5.60 3.72
CA TYR A 117 -4.83 -5.46 2.88
C TYR A 117 -6.07 -5.85 3.70
N ALA A 118 -7.22 -5.38 3.24
CA ALA A 118 -8.53 -5.76 3.73
C ALA A 118 -9.47 -5.95 2.54
N ILE A 119 -10.43 -6.85 2.68
CA ILE A 119 -11.48 -7.14 1.70
C ILE A 119 -12.79 -7.15 2.48
N GLY A 120 -13.87 -6.62 1.93
CA GLY A 120 -15.17 -6.70 2.60
C GLY A 120 -15.54 -5.53 3.50
N CYS A 121 -14.86 -4.39 3.40
CA CYS A 121 -15.07 -3.30 4.34
C CYS A 121 -16.41 -2.60 4.09
N THR A 122 -17.31 -2.58 5.08
CA THR A 122 -18.60 -1.85 5.03
C THR A 122 -18.47 -0.35 5.31
N ASP A 123 -17.28 0.09 5.72
CA ASP A 123 -16.92 1.49 5.97
C ASP A 123 -15.43 1.70 5.59
N VAL A 124 -14.88 2.88 5.88
CA VAL A 124 -13.50 3.26 5.55
C VAL A 124 -12.49 2.60 6.49
N CYS A 125 -12.32 1.28 6.34
CA CYS A 125 -11.44 0.44 7.18
C CYS A 125 -9.95 0.82 7.13
N TYR A 126 -9.55 1.66 6.17
CA TYR A 126 -8.18 2.17 6.01
C TYR A 126 -7.94 3.54 6.65
N ALA A 127 -8.95 4.15 7.29
CA ALA A 127 -8.90 5.55 7.75
C ALA A 127 -7.68 5.87 8.64
N ASP A 128 -7.25 4.93 9.48
CA ASP A 128 -6.12 5.09 10.41
C ASP A 128 -4.79 4.47 9.92
N TRP A 129 -4.78 3.83 8.74
CA TRP A 129 -3.62 3.06 8.25
C TRP A 129 -2.38 3.91 8.04
N TRP A 130 -2.55 5.18 7.66
CA TRP A 130 -1.44 6.13 7.52
C TRP A 130 -0.63 6.23 8.83
N ARG A 131 -1.32 6.27 9.96
CA ARG A 131 -0.74 6.40 11.30
C ARG A 131 -0.23 5.05 11.78
N ARG A 132 -1.05 4.02 11.66
CA ARG A 132 -0.77 2.65 12.12
C ARG A 132 0.47 2.06 11.45
N TYR A 133 0.59 2.24 10.13
CA TYR A 133 1.68 1.67 9.32
C TYR A 133 2.76 2.69 8.94
N LYS A 134 2.63 3.95 9.39
CA LYS A 134 3.56 5.05 9.09
C LYS A 134 3.72 5.27 7.58
N ALA A 135 2.61 5.14 6.84
CA ALA A 135 2.55 5.44 5.42
C ALA A 135 2.28 6.94 5.20
N PRO A 136 2.76 7.54 4.09
CA PRO A 136 2.49 8.95 3.79
C PRO A 136 0.99 9.21 3.70
N LYS A 137 0.44 10.19 4.44
CA LYS A 137 -0.99 10.53 4.35
C LYS A 137 -1.47 10.79 2.93
N ALA A 138 -0.60 11.39 2.10
CA ALA A 138 -0.94 11.87 0.77
C ALA A 138 -1.34 10.76 -0.24
N ILE A 139 -1.03 9.49 0.02
CA ILE A 139 -1.45 8.40 -0.89
C ILE A 139 -2.89 7.94 -0.63
N PHE A 140 -3.49 8.30 0.52
CA PHE A 140 -4.83 7.87 0.89
C PHE A 140 -5.89 8.84 0.35
N PRO A 141 -7.02 8.34 -0.16
CA PRO A 141 -8.14 9.20 -0.59
C PRO A 141 -8.88 9.82 0.59
N TYR A 142 -8.81 9.19 1.77
CA TYR A 142 -9.38 9.68 3.04
C TYR A 142 -8.51 9.24 4.22
N THR A 143 -8.40 10.08 5.25
CA THR A 143 -7.72 9.79 6.51
C THR A 143 -8.44 10.44 7.68
N GLU A 144 -8.48 9.76 8.83
CA GLU A 144 -8.82 10.35 10.13
C GLU A 144 -7.65 11.12 10.77
#